data_AF-A0A540UW68-F1
#
_entry.id   AF-A0A540UW68-F1
#
_cell.length_a   1.000
_cell.length_b   1.000
_cell.length_c   1.000
_cell.angle_alpha   90.00
_cell.angle_beta   90.00
_cell.angle_gamma   90.00
#
_symmetry.space_group_name_H-M   'P 1'
#
loop_
_entity.id
_entity.type
_entity.pdbx_description
1 polymer ?
#
loop_
_entity_poly.entity_id
_entity_poly.type
_entity_poly.pdbx_seq_one_letter_code
_entity_poly.pdbx_strand_id
1 'polypeptide(L)'
;MAKKQKKKIFFWLKLDQNFFKNLAIKQALRMPGGKDMIIVYQMLMLESLSTDGVIYYEGTLPTLEKELAVRLDVKEEEIQMTMAYFKNVGLVQVDDNNNAEMLQVPALMEQETDWARYKREQRRVLKLDNVQHVSNNSPIELEKELEQELEQEKELEQEIKSEVDIVKSATELNIYEYYQQRIGSLDGYQYEKLKDYLDIDRLEPELVKRAIDRAADNAKRNFGYVNAILKNWAQNDIKTIVQQDEEQRNFVDRKSNSFQNGNTSQPRKTNIPDWALEEIEQDNSEEAMQRTQALKARMLANEKDEPVPEWAEKVLASQQTAEGQAKLAEIYAELEAMENGET
;
A
#
# COMPACT_ATOMS: atom_id res chain seq x y z
N MET A 1 -3.01 -17.31 -9.81
CA MET A 1 -4.22 -16.51 -9.54
C MET A 1 -4.00 -15.73 -8.24
N ALA A 2 -3.84 -14.41 -8.32
CA ALA A 2 -3.70 -13.58 -7.11
C ALA A 2 -5.01 -13.65 -6.31
N LYS A 3 -4.94 -14.13 -5.07
CA LYS A 3 -6.08 -14.09 -4.14
C LYS A 3 -6.40 -12.62 -3.88
N LYS A 4 -7.48 -12.11 -4.49
CA LYS A 4 -8.06 -10.81 -4.12
C LYS A 4 -8.34 -10.86 -2.62
N GLN A 5 -7.61 -10.07 -1.83
CA GLN A 5 -7.89 -9.94 -0.41
C GLN A 5 -9.28 -9.31 -0.29
N LYS A 6 -10.22 -10.03 0.36
CA LYS A 6 -11.54 -9.48 0.67
C LYS A 6 -11.33 -8.27 1.59
N LYS A 7 -11.84 -7.11 1.18
CA LYS A 7 -11.82 -5.90 2.01
C LYS A 7 -12.57 -6.19 3.31
N LYS A 8 -12.03 -5.73 4.44
CA LYS A 8 -12.71 -5.84 5.74
C LYS A 8 -13.94 -4.93 5.71
N ILE A 9 -15.08 -5.48 6.10
CA ILE A 9 -16.34 -4.73 6.24
C ILE A 9 -16.56 -4.58 7.73
N PHE A 10 -16.82 -3.35 8.17
CA PHE A 10 -17.11 -3.03 9.56
C PHE A 10 -18.59 -2.71 9.66
N PHE A 11 -19.23 -3.24 10.68
CA PHE A 11 -20.60 -2.94 11.02
C PHE A 11 -20.62 -2.12 12.30
N TRP A 12 -21.54 -1.15 12.38
CA TRP A 12 -21.88 -0.47 13.62
C TRP A 12 -23.38 -0.36 13.72
N LEU A 13 -23.86 -0.23 14.95
CA LEU A 13 -25.26 0.02 15.23
C LEU A 13 -25.40 1.47 15.70
N LYS A 14 -26.19 2.26 14.97
CA LYS A 14 -26.44 3.66 15.29
C LYS A 14 -27.73 3.77 16.09
N LEU A 15 -27.61 3.84 17.40
CA LEU A 15 -28.75 4.08 18.29
C LEU A 15 -29.17 5.55 18.22
N ASP A 16 -30.33 5.82 17.63
CA ASP A 16 -30.95 7.14 17.67
C ASP A 16 -31.51 7.45 19.07
N GLN A 17 -31.66 8.75 19.39
CA GLN A 17 -32.30 9.23 20.61
C GLN A 17 -33.72 8.67 20.80
N ASN A 18 -34.39 8.30 19.71
CA ASN A 18 -35.72 7.72 19.73
C ASN A 18 -35.75 6.25 20.20
N PHE A 19 -34.61 5.55 20.24
CA PHE A 19 -34.52 4.15 20.71
C PHE A 19 -35.08 4.00 22.12
N PHE A 20 -34.59 4.80 23.07
CA PHE A 20 -35.10 4.80 24.45
C PHE A 20 -36.45 5.51 24.61
N LYS A 21 -36.94 6.21 23.58
CA LYS A 21 -38.29 6.79 23.58
C LYS A 21 -39.36 5.75 23.24
N ASN A 22 -38.99 4.68 22.53
CA ASN A 22 -39.87 3.57 22.17
C ASN A 22 -40.56 3.01 23.42
N LEU A 23 -41.89 2.87 23.34
CA LEU A 23 -42.72 2.38 24.44
C LEU A 23 -42.31 0.97 24.88
N ALA A 24 -41.92 0.11 23.93
CA ALA A 24 -41.39 -1.23 24.17
C ALA A 24 -40.17 -1.21 25.09
N ILE A 25 -39.21 -0.33 24.80
CA ILE A 25 -37.95 -0.19 25.53
C ILE A 25 -38.20 0.46 26.90
N LYS A 26 -39.09 1.45 26.97
CA LYS A 26 -39.50 2.04 28.25
C LYS A 26 -40.21 1.06 29.17
N GLN A 27 -41.07 0.21 28.61
CA GLN A 27 -41.77 -0.83 29.36
C GLN A 27 -40.79 -1.90 29.85
N ALA A 28 -39.85 -2.32 28.99
CA ALA A 28 -38.76 -3.20 29.35
C ALA A 28 -37.98 -2.68 30.57
N LEU A 29 -37.54 -1.41 30.54
CA LEU A 29 -36.79 -0.78 31.65
C LEU A 29 -37.54 -0.73 32.99
N ARG A 30 -38.87 -0.82 32.98
CA ARG A 30 -39.69 -0.81 34.21
C ARG A 30 -39.82 -2.19 34.84
N MET A 31 -39.54 -3.26 34.11
CA MET A 31 -39.60 -4.63 34.64
C MET A 31 -38.33 -4.96 35.44
N PRO A 32 -38.44 -5.84 36.46
CA PRO A 32 -37.27 -6.42 37.12
C PRO A 32 -36.38 -7.14 36.08
N GLY A 33 -35.08 -6.88 36.07
CA GLY A 33 -34.16 -7.43 35.04
C GLY A 33 -34.26 -6.74 33.67
N GLY A 34 -35.06 -5.68 33.55
CA GLY A 34 -35.29 -4.98 32.28
C GLY A 34 -34.04 -4.33 31.67
N LYS A 35 -33.09 -3.90 32.51
CA LYS A 35 -31.81 -3.35 32.04
C LYS A 35 -30.97 -4.43 31.36
N ASP A 36 -30.87 -5.59 31.99
CA ASP A 36 -30.11 -6.74 31.47
C ASP A 36 -30.74 -7.20 30.15
N MET A 37 -32.07 -7.27 30.10
CA MET A 37 -32.83 -7.59 28.89
C MET A 37 -32.52 -6.66 27.71
N ILE A 38 -32.37 -5.35 27.97
CA ILE A 38 -32.03 -4.37 26.92
C ILE A 38 -30.58 -4.49 26.48
N ILE A 39 -29.67 -4.78 27.40
CA ILE A 39 -28.26 -5.05 27.06
C ILE A 39 -28.17 -6.30 26.19
N VAL A 40 -28.83 -7.39 26.57
CA VAL A 40 -28.89 -8.62 25.79
C VAL A 40 -29.52 -8.37 24.42
N TYR A 41 -30.60 -7.60 24.33
CA TYR A 41 -31.18 -7.22 23.04
C TYR A 41 -30.21 -6.44 22.16
N GLN A 42 -29.43 -5.50 22.73
CA GLN A 42 -28.39 -4.80 21.98
C GLN A 42 -27.27 -5.75 21.51
N MET A 43 -26.86 -6.72 22.35
CA MET A 43 -25.88 -7.73 21.96
C MET A 43 -26.38 -8.63 20.82
N LEU A 44 -27.65 -9.03 20.87
CA LEU A 44 -28.28 -9.79 19.78
C LEU A 44 -28.32 -9.00 18.48
N MET A 45 -28.70 -7.72 18.55
CA MET A 45 -28.67 -6.85 17.38
C MET A 45 -27.26 -6.78 16.77
N LEU A 46 -26.21 -6.65 17.61
CA LEU A 46 -24.81 -6.62 17.15
C LEU A 46 -24.39 -7.92 16.47
N GLU A 47 -24.78 -9.07 17.00
CA GLU A 47 -24.46 -10.39 16.43
C GLU A 47 -25.10 -10.56 15.04
N SER A 48 -26.33 -10.08 14.88
CA SER A 48 -27.08 -10.17 13.62
C SER A 48 -26.64 -9.19 12.52
N LEU A 49 -25.71 -8.28 12.80
CA LEU A 49 -25.30 -7.26 11.82
C LEU A 49 -24.66 -7.88 10.57
N SER A 50 -23.96 -9.01 10.75
CA SER A 50 -23.32 -9.71 9.63
C SER A 50 -24.32 -10.29 8.62
N THR A 51 -25.57 -10.45 9.04
CA THR A 51 -26.64 -11.19 8.37
C THR A 51 -27.93 -10.36 8.27
N ASP A 52 -27.78 -9.03 8.21
CA ASP A 52 -28.87 -8.07 7.99
C ASP A 52 -30.04 -8.21 8.98
N GLY A 53 -29.72 -8.41 10.27
CA GLY A 53 -30.73 -8.53 11.32
C GLY A 53 -31.24 -9.97 11.54
N VAL A 54 -30.72 -10.97 10.84
CA VAL A 54 -31.15 -12.37 10.98
C VAL A 54 -30.11 -13.19 11.73
N ILE A 55 -30.47 -13.80 12.85
CA ILE A 55 -29.64 -14.79 13.55
C ILE A 55 -30.08 -16.18 13.12
N TYR A 56 -29.20 -16.88 12.42
CA TYR A 56 -29.44 -18.26 12.01
C TYR A 56 -29.15 -19.25 13.14
N TYR A 57 -30.06 -20.20 13.32
CA TYR A 57 -29.87 -21.34 14.20
C TYR A 57 -28.99 -22.39 13.50
N GLU A 58 -27.84 -22.71 14.09
CA GLU A 58 -26.88 -23.65 13.48
C GLU A 58 -27.19 -25.12 13.81
N GLY A 59 -27.98 -25.37 14.86
CA GLY A 59 -28.35 -26.73 15.29
C GLY A 59 -27.24 -27.48 16.02
N THR A 60 -26.21 -26.77 16.47
CA THR A 60 -25.12 -27.30 17.31
C THR A 60 -25.56 -27.59 18.74
N LEU A 61 -26.43 -26.74 19.29
CA LEU A 61 -27.09 -26.93 20.58
C LEU A 61 -28.59 -27.12 20.37
N PRO A 62 -29.34 -27.69 21.33
CA PRO A 62 -30.73 -28.09 21.09
C PRO A 62 -31.71 -26.93 20.92
N THR A 63 -31.33 -25.70 21.27
CA THR A 63 -32.17 -24.51 21.14
C THR A 63 -31.31 -23.30 20.74
N LEU A 64 -31.90 -22.35 20.00
CA LEU A 64 -31.21 -21.13 19.58
C LEU A 64 -30.71 -20.32 20.79
N GLU A 65 -31.49 -20.28 21.86
CA GLU A 65 -31.14 -19.53 23.08
C GLU A 65 -29.87 -20.07 23.74
N LYS A 66 -29.62 -21.38 23.65
CA LYS A 66 -28.38 -21.99 24.15
C LYS A 66 -27.17 -21.66 23.28
N GLU A 67 -27.34 -21.63 21.96
CA GLU A 67 -26.27 -21.19 21.05
C GLU A 67 -25.89 -19.74 21.33
N LEU A 68 -26.90 -18.88 21.48
CA LEU A 68 -26.69 -17.47 21.79
C LEU A 68 -26.07 -17.27 23.17
N ALA A 69 -26.43 -18.08 24.17
CA ALA A 69 -25.81 -18.03 25.50
C ALA A 69 -24.31 -18.27 25.44
N VAL A 70 -23.90 -19.28 24.68
CA VAL A 70 -22.47 -19.61 24.50
C VAL A 70 -21.76 -18.57 23.63
N ARG A 71 -22.39 -18.05 22.57
CA ARG A 71 -21.77 -17.03 21.70
C ARG A 71 -21.58 -15.69 22.40
N LEU A 72 -22.57 -15.26 23.17
CA LEU A 72 -22.58 -13.94 23.81
C LEU A 72 -22.00 -13.93 25.24
N ASP A 73 -21.69 -15.11 25.80
CA ASP A 73 -21.27 -15.29 27.20
C ASP A 73 -22.29 -14.71 28.21
N VAL A 74 -23.57 -14.98 27.94
CA VAL A 74 -24.73 -14.53 28.71
C VAL A 74 -25.50 -15.74 29.22
N LYS A 75 -26.15 -15.62 30.40
CA LYS A 75 -26.95 -16.72 30.95
C LYS A 75 -28.13 -17.05 30.03
N GLU A 76 -28.42 -18.35 29.90
CA GLU A 76 -29.54 -18.84 29.08
C GLU A 76 -30.89 -18.23 29.49
N GLU A 77 -31.13 -18.09 30.80
CA GLU A 77 -32.36 -17.49 31.34
C GLU A 77 -32.58 -16.04 30.89
N GLU A 78 -31.49 -15.26 30.80
CA GLU A 78 -31.54 -13.85 30.40
C GLU A 78 -31.89 -13.73 28.90
N ILE A 79 -31.34 -14.61 28.06
CA ILE A 79 -31.65 -14.66 26.62
C ILE A 79 -33.09 -15.12 26.40
N GLN A 80 -33.55 -16.16 27.10
CA GLN A 80 -34.92 -16.66 27.00
C GLN A 80 -35.94 -15.58 27.38
N MET A 81 -35.72 -14.88 28.50
CA MET A 81 -36.58 -13.78 28.94
C MET A 81 -36.59 -12.64 27.91
N THR A 82 -35.43 -12.31 27.36
CA THR A 82 -35.27 -11.27 26.33
C THR A 82 -36.04 -11.63 25.04
N MET A 83 -35.85 -12.85 24.53
CA MET A 83 -36.55 -13.31 23.33
C MET A 83 -38.05 -13.42 23.53
N ALA A 84 -38.52 -13.94 24.66
CA ALA A 84 -39.93 -13.99 24.95
C ALA A 84 -40.57 -12.59 24.95
N TYR A 85 -39.92 -11.61 25.60
CA TYR A 85 -40.43 -10.25 25.65
C TYR A 85 -40.44 -9.57 24.27
N PHE A 86 -39.31 -9.57 23.56
CA PHE A 86 -39.21 -8.86 22.28
C PHE A 86 -39.99 -9.54 21.15
N LYS A 87 -40.25 -10.85 21.25
CA LYS A 87 -41.21 -11.56 20.41
C LYS A 87 -42.64 -11.08 20.66
N ASN A 88 -43.05 -10.94 21.92
CA ASN A 88 -44.39 -10.45 22.27
C ASN A 88 -44.63 -9.00 21.84
N VAL A 89 -43.59 -8.17 21.89
CA VAL A 89 -43.68 -6.77 21.44
C VAL A 89 -43.53 -6.64 19.92
N GLY A 90 -43.18 -7.71 19.21
CA GLY A 90 -43.06 -7.73 17.75
C GLY A 90 -41.79 -7.09 17.20
N LEU A 91 -40.75 -6.94 18.04
CA LEU A 91 -39.44 -6.45 17.61
C LEU A 91 -38.51 -7.56 17.12
N VAL A 92 -38.79 -8.80 17.57
CA VAL A 92 -38.12 -10.01 17.12
C VAL A 92 -39.17 -10.96 16.54
N GLN A 93 -38.90 -11.53 15.38
CA GLN A 93 -39.68 -12.60 14.77
C GLN A 93 -38.86 -13.87 14.72
N VAL A 94 -39.49 -15.03 14.94
CA VAL A 94 -38.84 -16.34 14.81
C VAL A 94 -39.51 -17.06 13.65
N ASP A 95 -38.72 -17.49 12.67
CA ASP A 95 -39.21 -18.20 11.48
C ASP A 95 -39.47 -19.70 11.76
N ASP A 96 -39.96 -20.41 10.75
CA ASP A 96 -40.24 -21.85 10.83
C ASP A 96 -38.97 -22.71 11.08
N ASN A 97 -37.79 -22.14 10.81
CA ASN A 97 -36.49 -22.78 10.98
C ASN A 97 -35.83 -22.44 12.33
N ASN A 98 -36.54 -21.77 13.24
CA ASN A 98 -36.04 -21.23 14.50
C ASN A 98 -34.94 -20.15 14.36
N ASN A 99 -34.84 -19.48 13.23
CA ASN A 99 -33.99 -18.28 13.08
C ASN A 99 -34.69 -17.07 13.68
N ALA A 100 -33.93 -16.20 14.33
CA ALA A 100 -34.46 -14.97 14.93
C ALA A 100 -34.15 -13.75 14.07
N GLU A 101 -35.18 -13.07 13.57
CA GLU A 101 -35.08 -11.84 12.78
C GLU A 101 -35.43 -10.61 13.63
N MET A 102 -34.56 -9.61 13.61
CA MET A 102 -34.74 -8.32 14.26
C MET A 102 -35.09 -7.25 13.23
N LEU A 103 -36.37 -6.94 13.12
CA LEU A 103 -36.91 -6.03 12.09
C LEU A 103 -36.37 -4.60 12.15
N GLN A 104 -35.93 -4.15 13.33
CA GLN A 104 -35.37 -2.81 13.49
C GLN A 104 -33.92 -2.71 13.03
N VAL A 105 -33.19 -3.82 12.91
CA VAL A 105 -31.75 -3.81 12.62
C VAL A 105 -31.46 -3.24 11.23
N PRO A 106 -32.12 -3.68 10.13
CA PRO A 106 -31.85 -3.11 8.80
C PRO A 106 -32.03 -1.59 8.74
N ALA A 107 -33.01 -1.04 9.45
CA ALA A 107 -33.28 0.40 9.51
C ALA A 107 -32.26 1.19 10.37
N LEU A 108 -31.56 0.51 11.29
CA LEU A 108 -30.56 1.08 12.18
C LEU A 108 -29.12 0.84 11.70
N MET A 109 -28.94 0.04 10.64
CA MET A 109 -27.65 -0.25 10.03
C MET A 109 -27.29 0.76 8.95
N GLU A 110 -26.06 1.25 9.00
CA GLU A 110 -25.37 1.82 7.84
C GLU A 110 -24.13 0.96 7.57
N GLN A 111 -23.89 0.58 6.33
CA GLN A 111 -22.70 -0.16 5.93
C GLN A 111 -21.59 0.82 5.53
N GLU A 112 -20.37 0.65 6.05
CA GLU A 112 -19.18 1.33 5.51
C GLU A 112 -18.17 0.38 4.93
N THR A 113 -17.48 0.93 3.95
CA THR A 113 -16.16 0.49 3.58
C THR A 113 -15.09 1.20 4.42
N ASP A 114 -13.92 0.58 4.56
CA ASP A 114 -12.72 1.18 5.17
C ASP A 114 -12.42 2.61 4.66
N TRP A 115 -12.73 2.87 3.38
CA TRP A 115 -12.54 4.16 2.75
C TRP A 115 -13.49 5.24 3.28
N ALA A 116 -14.78 4.91 3.40
CA ALA A 116 -15.75 5.85 3.94
C ALA A 116 -15.47 6.12 5.44
N ARG A 117 -15.00 5.12 6.20
CA ARG A 117 -14.53 5.32 7.59
C ARG A 117 -13.36 6.31 7.65
N TYR A 118 -12.36 6.09 6.80
CA TYR A 118 -11.20 6.99 6.66
C TYR A 118 -11.64 8.41 6.31
N LYS A 119 -12.59 8.58 5.38
CA LYS A 119 -13.12 9.90 5.00
C LYS A 119 -13.92 10.57 6.12
N ARG A 120 -14.70 9.82 6.91
CA ARG A 120 -15.39 10.37 8.09
C ARG A 120 -14.39 10.84 9.14
N GLU A 121 -13.35 10.06 9.42
CA GLU A 121 -12.32 10.44 10.39
C GLU A 121 -11.52 11.65 9.91
N GLN A 122 -11.18 11.72 8.61
CA GLN A 122 -10.58 12.90 8.00
C GLN A 122 -11.44 14.15 8.21
N ARG A 123 -12.76 14.10 7.95
CA ARG A 123 -13.67 15.22 8.22
C ARG A 123 -13.78 15.57 9.71
N ARG A 124 -13.69 14.57 10.60
CA ARG A 124 -13.76 14.77 12.05
C ARG A 124 -12.50 15.42 12.61
N VAL A 125 -11.33 15.06 12.07
CA VAL A 125 -10.02 15.60 12.45
C VAL A 125 -9.81 16.98 11.83
N LEU A 126 -10.20 17.15 10.56
CA LEU A 126 -10.30 18.44 9.89
C LEU A 126 -11.55 19.20 10.35
N LYS A 127 -11.77 19.35 11.67
CA LYS A 127 -12.70 20.36 12.21
C LYS A 127 -12.24 21.72 11.69
N LEU A 128 -12.71 22.06 10.50
CA LEU A 128 -12.43 23.29 9.79
C LEU A 128 -13.36 24.34 10.39
N ASP A 129 -12.72 25.37 10.91
CA ASP A 129 -13.23 26.71 11.24
C ASP A 129 -13.91 27.42 10.03
N ASN A 130 -14.10 26.71 8.90
CA ASN A 130 -14.56 27.22 7.62
C ASN A 130 -15.71 26.36 7.03
N VAL A 131 -16.62 25.86 7.87
CA VAL A 131 -17.91 25.35 7.35
C VAL A 131 -18.76 26.57 6.99
N GLN A 132 -19.09 26.73 5.70
CA GLN A 132 -20.11 27.69 5.26
C GLN A 132 -21.39 27.47 6.06
N HIS A 133 -21.95 28.57 6.58
CA HIS A 133 -23.21 28.57 7.31
C HIS A 133 -24.32 28.11 6.35
N VAL A 134 -24.72 26.84 6.43
CA VAL A 134 -25.85 26.34 5.64
C VAL A 134 -27.13 27.01 6.12
N SER A 135 -27.83 27.59 5.15
CA SER A 135 -29.14 28.24 5.28
C SER A 135 -30.17 27.27 5.89
N ASN A 136 -31.07 27.81 6.71
CA ASN A 136 -32.25 27.09 7.22
C ASN A 136 -33.25 26.88 6.07
N ASN A 137 -33.10 25.81 5.30
CA ASN A 137 -34.12 25.38 4.34
C ASN A 137 -34.80 24.10 4.85
N SER A 138 -36.14 24.08 4.75
CA SER A 138 -37.02 23.04 5.30
C SER A 138 -36.92 21.72 4.50
N PRO A 139 -37.22 20.53 5.05
CA PRO A 139 -37.01 19.23 4.38
C PRO A 139 -37.65 19.05 2.98
N ILE A 140 -38.60 19.89 2.58
CA ILE A 140 -39.23 19.89 1.25
C ILE A 140 -38.37 20.60 0.19
N GLU A 141 -37.50 21.52 0.61
CA GLU A 141 -36.57 22.22 -0.27
C GLU A 141 -35.32 21.37 -0.54
N LEU A 142 -34.89 20.55 0.44
CA LEU A 142 -33.79 19.59 0.30
C LEU A 142 -34.05 18.55 -0.80
N GLU A 143 -35.27 18.02 -0.94
CA GLU A 143 -35.58 17.07 -2.02
C GLU A 143 -35.49 17.71 -3.41
N LYS A 144 -35.93 18.97 -3.54
CA LYS A 144 -35.85 19.72 -4.81
C LYS A 144 -34.44 20.19 -5.14
N GLU A 145 -33.66 20.58 -4.13
CA GLU A 145 -32.24 20.91 -4.27
C GLU A 145 -31.44 19.65 -4.63
N LEU A 146 -31.70 18.49 -4.02
CA LEU A 146 -31.05 17.23 -4.40
C LEU A 146 -31.37 16.83 -5.85
N GLU A 147 -32.60 17.05 -6.29
CA GLU A 147 -33.04 16.74 -7.66
C GLU A 147 -32.37 17.69 -8.67
N GLN A 148 -32.23 18.97 -8.34
CA GLN A 148 -31.51 19.97 -9.15
C GLN A 148 -29.98 19.77 -9.13
N GLU A 149 -29.38 19.40 -8.00
CA GLU A 149 -27.96 19.05 -7.91
C GLU A 149 -27.64 17.81 -8.72
N LEU A 150 -28.52 16.79 -8.71
CA LEU A 150 -28.34 15.56 -9.47
C LEU A 150 -28.55 15.77 -10.98
N GLU A 151 -29.36 16.76 -11.37
CA GLU A 151 -29.49 17.21 -12.76
C GLU A 151 -28.27 18.02 -13.22
N GLN A 152 -27.74 18.90 -12.37
CA GLN A 152 -26.49 19.63 -12.62
C GLN A 152 -25.26 18.73 -12.65
N GLU A 153 -25.17 17.71 -11.78
CA GLU A 153 -24.11 16.69 -11.82
C GLU A 153 -24.16 15.88 -13.12
N LYS A 154 -25.35 15.55 -13.63
CA LYS A 154 -25.49 14.88 -14.92
C LYS A 154 -25.08 15.76 -16.09
N GLU A 155 -25.39 17.06 -16.03
CA GLU A 155 -24.95 18.04 -17.03
C GLU A 155 -23.42 18.21 -16.99
N LEU A 156 -22.84 18.36 -15.80
CA LEU A 156 -21.39 18.43 -15.60
C LEU A 156 -20.67 17.13 -15.99
N GLU A 157 -21.26 15.95 -15.74
CA GLU A 157 -20.70 14.67 -16.21
C GLU A 157 -20.74 14.57 -17.73
N GLN A 158 -21.80 15.05 -18.38
CA GLN A 158 -21.87 15.13 -19.83
C GLN A 158 -20.87 16.14 -20.41
N GLU A 159 -20.68 17.28 -19.74
CA GLU A 159 -19.74 18.32 -20.14
C GLU A 159 -18.29 17.85 -19.95
N ILE A 160 -17.94 17.25 -18.80
CA ILE A 160 -16.63 16.63 -18.54
C ILE A 160 -16.37 15.49 -19.53
N LYS A 161 -17.37 14.66 -19.85
CA LYS A 161 -17.20 13.60 -20.84
C LYS A 161 -16.96 14.17 -22.23
N SER A 162 -17.64 15.26 -22.59
CA SER A 162 -17.42 15.97 -23.85
C SER A 162 -16.04 16.64 -23.90
N GLU A 163 -15.57 17.27 -22.82
CA GLU A 163 -14.24 17.87 -22.72
C GLU A 163 -13.14 16.81 -22.76
N VAL A 164 -13.32 15.68 -22.05
CA VAL A 164 -12.39 14.56 -22.07
C VAL A 164 -12.30 13.96 -23.48
N ASP A 165 -13.42 13.85 -24.21
CA ASP A 165 -13.41 13.36 -25.58
C ASP A 165 -12.76 14.37 -26.56
N ILE A 166 -12.91 15.68 -26.34
CA ILE A 166 -12.21 16.73 -27.09
C ILE A 166 -10.69 16.70 -26.81
N VAL A 167 -10.29 16.58 -25.54
CA VAL A 167 -8.87 16.52 -25.13
C VAL A 167 -8.21 15.22 -25.60
N LYS A 168 -8.92 14.08 -25.55
CA LYS A 168 -8.45 12.81 -26.13
C LYS A 168 -8.28 12.91 -27.64
N SER A 169 -9.25 13.49 -28.34
CA SER A 169 -9.13 13.70 -29.79
C SER A 169 -7.95 14.62 -30.14
N ALA A 170 -7.73 15.70 -29.38
CA ALA A 170 -6.59 16.60 -29.57
C ALA A 170 -5.24 15.92 -29.28
N THR A 171 -5.16 15.06 -28.25
CA THR A 171 -3.93 14.32 -27.91
C THR A 171 -3.65 13.19 -28.91
N GLU A 172 -4.66 12.47 -29.38
CA GLU A 172 -4.53 11.47 -30.46
C GLU A 172 -4.06 12.10 -31.79
N LEU A 173 -4.61 13.26 -32.15
CA LEU A 173 -4.17 14.02 -33.32
C LEU A 173 -2.72 14.52 -33.17
N ASN A 174 -2.33 14.95 -31.97
CA ASN A 174 -0.98 15.42 -31.69
C ASN A 174 0.07 14.30 -31.85
N ILE A 175 -0.21 13.07 -31.42
CA ILE A 175 0.71 11.93 -31.53
C ILE A 175 0.86 11.48 -32.99
N TYR A 176 -0.24 11.47 -33.74
CA TYR A 176 -0.21 11.14 -35.16
C TYR A 176 0.65 12.11 -35.96
N GLU A 177 0.43 13.42 -35.77
CA GLU A 177 1.21 14.47 -36.42
C GLU A 177 2.70 14.38 -36.03
N TYR A 178 2.98 14.14 -34.74
CA TYR A 178 4.33 13.98 -34.23
C TYR A 178 5.07 12.78 -34.85
N TYR A 179 4.38 11.64 -35.02
CA TYR A 179 4.93 10.48 -35.70
C TYR A 179 5.28 10.79 -37.16
N GLN A 180 4.35 11.44 -37.87
CA GLN A 180 4.56 11.79 -39.29
C GLN A 180 5.73 12.75 -39.49
N GLN A 181 5.92 13.68 -38.55
CA GLN A 181 7.02 14.63 -38.57
C GLN A 181 8.39 13.96 -38.33
N ARG A 182 8.49 13.00 -37.40
CA ARG A 182 9.78 12.41 -36.99
C ARG A 182 10.18 11.16 -37.77
N ILE A 183 9.21 10.36 -38.22
CA ILE A 183 9.44 9.06 -38.87
C ILE A 183 8.97 9.09 -40.32
N GLY A 184 7.67 9.32 -40.56
CA GLY A 184 7.07 9.32 -41.90
C GLY A 184 5.61 8.87 -41.90
N SER A 185 5.08 8.58 -43.10
CA SER A 185 3.67 8.18 -43.29
C SER A 185 3.29 6.97 -42.45
N LEU A 186 2.12 7.06 -41.82
CA LEU A 186 1.61 6.09 -40.87
C LEU A 186 0.31 5.50 -41.45
N ASP A 187 0.27 4.18 -41.59
CA ASP A 187 -0.85 3.44 -42.20
C ASP A 187 -2.03 3.30 -41.22
N GLY A 188 -3.25 3.13 -41.73
CA GLY A 188 -4.47 3.08 -40.91
C GLY A 188 -4.42 2.01 -39.82
N TYR A 189 -3.86 0.83 -40.12
CA TYR A 189 -3.65 -0.24 -39.13
C TYR A 189 -2.61 0.14 -38.06
N GLN A 190 -1.56 0.86 -38.46
CA GLN A 190 -0.52 1.31 -37.53
C GLN A 190 -1.06 2.39 -36.58
N TYR A 191 -2.00 3.20 -37.08
CA TYR A 191 -2.65 4.25 -36.30
C TYR A 191 -3.54 3.64 -35.22
N GLU A 192 -4.36 2.67 -35.61
CA GLU A 192 -5.22 1.93 -34.68
C GLU A 192 -4.39 1.26 -33.57
N LYS A 193 -3.24 0.66 -33.91
CA LYS A 193 -2.32 0.12 -32.89
C LYS A 193 -1.73 1.17 -31.95
N LEU A 194 -1.38 2.35 -32.43
CA LEU A 194 -0.90 3.42 -31.55
C LEU A 194 -2.01 3.91 -30.63
N LYS A 195 -3.24 3.97 -31.15
CA LYS A 195 -4.44 4.29 -30.37
C LYS A 195 -4.71 3.24 -29.30
N ASP A 196 -4.57 1.96 -29.59
CA ASP A 196 -4.73 0.88 -28.62
C ASP A 196 -3.77 1.03 -27.42
N TYR A 197 -2.53 1.48 -27.64
CA TYR A 197 -1.59 1.73 -26.55
C TYR A 197 -2.04 2.84 -25.60
N LEU A 198 -2.80 3.82 -26.08
CA LEU A 198 -3.35 4.92 -25.29
C LEU A 198 -4.66 4.50 -24.59
N ASP A 199 -5.55 3.84 -25.32
CA ASP A 199 -6.90 3.51 -24.85
C ASP A 199 -6.94 2.24 -23.97
N ILE A 200 -6.25 1.18 -24.40
CA ILE A 200 -6.29 -0.14 -23.77
C ILE A 200 -5.19 -0.25 -22.71
N ASP A 201 -3.95 -0.01 -23.10
CA ASP A 201 -2.79 -0.17 -22.21
C ASP A 201 -2.57 1.05 -21.29
N ARG A 202 -3.27 2.16 -21.54
CA ARG A 202 -3.24 3.41 -20.76
C ARG A 202 -1.84 4.00 -20.64
N LEU A 203 -1.05 3.95 -21.71
CA LEU A 203 0.26 4.62 -21.75
C LEU A 203 0.07 6.14 -21.85
N GLU A 204 0.95 6.87 -21.19
CA GLU A 204 1.00 8.32 -21.27
C GLU A 204 1.37 8.79 -22.69
N PRO A 205 0.69 9.81 -23.26
CA PRO A 205 0.98 10.38 -24.58
C PRO A 205 2.45 10.73 -24.80
N GLU A 206 3.08 11.33 -23.79
CA GLU A 206 4.47 11.76 -23.83
C GLU A 206 5.44 10.56 -23.82
N LEU A 207 5.06 9.44 -23.20
CA LEU A 207 5.81 8.19 -23.28
C LEU A 207 5.80 7.65 -24.73
N VAL A 208 4.67 7.73 -25.43
CA VAL A 208 4.57 7.33 -26.83
C VAL A 208 5.46 8.20 -27.73
N LYS A 209 5.46 9.52 -27.53
CA LYS A 209 6.37 10.44 -28.24
C LYS A 209 7.84 10.08 -28.01
N ARG A 210 8.19 9.68 -26.78
CA ARG A 210 9.54 9.24 -26.44
C ARG A 210 9.96 7.95 -27.16
N ALA A 211 9.04 7.02 -27.38
CA ALA A 211 9.31 5.83 -28.20
C ALA A 211 9.62 6.19 -29.66
N ILE A 212 8.87 7.16 -30.20
CA ILE A 212 9.06 7.69 -31.56
C ILE A 212 10.43 8.35 -31.69
N ASP A 213 10.80 9.18 -30.71
CA ASP A 213 12.11 9.85 -30.66
C ASP A 213 13.24 8.82 -30.60
N ARG A 214 13.12 7.83 -29.71
CA ARG A 214 14.11 6.75 -29.59
C ARG A 214 14.25 5.97 -30.89
N ALA A 215 13.17 5.76 -31.65
CA ALA A 215 13.25 5.11 -32.96
C ALA A 215 13.92 6.01 -34.00
N ALA A 216 13.59 7.31 -34.01
CA ALA A 216 14.13 8.27 -34.94
C ALA A 216 15.64 8.53 -34.74
N ASP A 217 16.06 8.64 -33.48
CA ASP A 217 17.43 8.96 -33.07
C ASP A 217 18.37 7.75 -33.22
N ASN A 218 17.86 6.53 -33.03
CA ASN A 218 18.61 5.29 -33.32
C ASN A 218 18.66 4.93 -34.82
N ALA A 219 18.29 5.85 -35.71
CA ALA A 219 18.22 5.66 -37.16
C ALA A 219 17.35 4.47 -37.62
N LYS A 220 16.42 4.00 -36.77
CA LYS A 220 15.47 2.90 -37.05
C LYS A 220 14.06 3.46 -37.16
N ARG A 221 13.87 4.36 -38.12
CA ARG A 221 12.62 5.09 -38.42
C ARG A 221 11.58 4.20 -39.09
N ASN A 222 11.11 3.18 -38.37
CA ASN A 222 10.00 2.34 -38.83
C ASN A 222 9.04 2.01 -37.68
N PHE A 223 7.77 1.79 -38.04
CA PHE A 223 6.73 1.45 -37.08
C PHE A 223 7.03 0.17 -36.29
N GLY A 224 7.66 -0.84 -36.92
CA GLY A 224 7.99 -2.09 -36.27
C GLY A 224 8.89 -1.89 -35.03
N TYR A 225 9.84 -0.96 -35.11
CA TYR A 225 10.74 -0.64 -34.01
C TYR A 225 10.05 0.16 -32.90
N VAL A 226 9.22 1.15 -33.26
CA VAL A 226 8.38 1.87 -32.30
C VAL A 226 7.45 0.91 -31.56
N ASN A 227 6.76 0.04 -32.30
CA ASN A 227 5.87 -0.97 -31.76
C ASN A 227 6.61 -1.97 -30.86
N ALA A 228 7.84 -2.35 -31.16
CA ALA A 228 8.64 -3.22 -30.30
C ALA A 228 9.00 -2.56 -28.97
N ILE A 229 9.33 -1.25 -28.99
CA ILE A 229 9.60 -0.46 -27.78
C ILE A 229 8.32 -0.34 -26.93
N LEU A 230 7.21 0.10 -27.53
CA LEU A 230 5.94 0.26 -26.83
C LEU A 230 5.42 -1.06 -26.26
N LYS A 231 5.53 -2.15 -27.02
CA LYS A 231 5.17 -3.50 -26.54
C LYS A 231 6.04 -3.93 -25.37
N ASN A 232 7.35 -3.65 -25.38
CA ASN A 232 8.23 -3.98 -24.27
C ASN A 232 7.86 -3.17 -23.01
N TRP A 233 7.56 -1.89 -23.16
CA TRP A 233 7.13 -1.04 -22.05
C TRP A 233 5.78 -1.46 -21.48
N ALA A 234 4.80 -1.76 -22.33
CA ALA A 234 3.51 -2.31 -21.91
C ALA A 234 3.66 -3.65 -21.17
N GLN A 235 4.55 -4.54 -21.63
CA GLN A 235 4.85 -5.82 -20.96
C GLN A 235 5.53 -5.65 -19.60
N ASN A 236 6.35 -4.61 -19.43
CA ASN A 236 7.03 -4.28 -18.19
C ASN A 236 6.22 -3.35 -17.27
N ASP A 237 4.94 -3.10 -17.59
CA ASP A 237 4.02 -2.21 -16.87
C ASP A 237 4.55 -0.77 -16.70
N ILE A 238 5.34 -0.30 -17.67
CA ILE A 238 5.88 1.08 -17.71
C ILE A 238 4.85 1.95 -18.44
N LYS A 239 4.12 2.77 -17.70
CA LYS A 239 3.01 3.60 -18.22
C LYS A 239 3.31 5.09 -18.24
N THR A 240 4.30 5.52 -17.47
CA THR A 240 4.66 6.94 -17.31
C THR A 240 6.10 7.21 -17.74
N ILE A 241 6.39 8.46 -18.11
CA ILE A 241 7.76 8.90 -18.42
C ILE A 241 8.73 8.66 -17.26
N VAL A 242 8.28 8.92 -16.03
CA VAL A 242 9.14 8.82 -14.84
C VAL A 242 9.63 7.38 -14.66
N GLN A 243 8.73 6.40 -14.83
CA GLN A 243 9.08 4.97 -14.75
C GLN A 243 10.05 4.55 -15.85
N GLN A 244 9.91 5.10 -17.05
CA GLN A 244 10.83 4.83 -18.16
C GLN A 244 12.23 5.42 -17.88
N ASP A 245 12.31 6.60 -17.28
CA ASP A 245 13.58 7.22 -16.89
C ASP A 245 14.30 6.41 -15.79
N GLU A 246 13.56 5.86 -14.83
CA GLU A 246 14.11 4.96 -13.80
C GLU A 246 14.62 3.65 -14.39
N GLU A 247 13.86 3.02 -15.30
CA GLU A 247 14.28 1.80 -16.01
C GLU A 247 15.55 2.03 -16.83
N GLN A 248 15.62 3.16 -17.53
CA GLN A 248 16.78 3.52 -18.33
C GLN A 248 18.02 3.77 -17.48
N ARG A 249 17.89 4.40 -16.31
CA ARG A 249 19.00 4.55 -15.34
C ARG A 249 19.48 3.19 -14.85
N ASN A 250 18.55 2.34 -14.41
CA ASN A 250 18.87 0.99 -13.95
C ASN A 250 19.55 0.14 -15.05
N PHE A 251 19.15 0.31 -16.30
CA PHE A 251 19.80 -0.36 -17.43
C PHE A 251 21.23 0.13 -17.66
N VAL A 252 21.47 1.44 -17.58
CA VAL A 252 22.81 2.03 -17.71
C VAL A 252 23.71 1.59 -16.55
N ASP A 253 23.19 1.57 -15.32
CA ASP A 253 23.93 1.12 -14.13
C ASP A 253 24.26 -0.38 -14.18
N ARG A 254 23.33 -1.21 -14.68
CA ARG A 254 23.60 -2.64 -14.92
C ARG A 254 24.65 -2.83 -16.02
N LYS A 255 24.61 -2.00 -17.06
CA LYS A 255 25.53 -2.07 -18.18
C LYS A 255 26.94 -1.61 -17.77
N SER A 256 27.08 -0.54 -16.99
CA SER A 256 28.36 -0.09 -16.44
C SER A 256 28.97 -1.13 -15.47
N ASN A 257 28.16 -1.73 -14.60
CA ASN A 257 28.61 -2.84 -13.74
C ASN A 257 28.99 -4.09 -14.54
N SER A 258 28.33 -4.38 -15.67
CA SER A 258 28.69 -5.49 -16.55
C SER A 258 30.02 -5.26 -17.30
N PHE A 259 30.40 -4.01 -17.59
CA PHE A 259 31.70 -3.70 -18.20
C PHE A 259 32.86 -3.81 -17.20
N GLN A 260 32.62 -3.63 -15.90
CA GLN A 260 33.61 -3.94 -14.84
C GLN A 260 33.76 -5.46 -14.61
N ASN A 261 32.73 -6.25 -14.91
CA ASN A 261 32.75 -7.72 -14.84
C ASN A 261 33.05 -8.40 -16.19
N GLY A 262 33.75 -7.70 -17.09
CA GLY A 262 34.25 -8.23 -18.35
C GLY A 262 35.47 -9.15 -18.21
N ASN A 263 35.41 -10.19 -17.37
CA ASN A 263 36.30 -11.35 -17.51
C ASN A 263 35.68 -12.61 -16.86
N THR A 264 34.77 -13.26 -17.58
CA THR A 264 34.34 -14.64 -17.29
C THR A 264 34.67 -15.56 -18.47
N SER A 265 35.97 -15.67 -18.78
CA SER A 265 36.53 -17.01 -19.04
C SER A 265 37.08 -17.48 -17.70
N GLN A 266 36.69 -18.69 -17.27
CA GLN A 266 37.02 -19.26 -15.96
C GLN A 266 38.43 -18.88 -15.47
N PRO A 267 38.59 -18.29 -14.27
CA PRO A 267 39.92 -18.07 -13.75
C PRO A 267 40.56 -19.44 -13.48
N ARG A 268 41.76 -19.64 -14.02
CA ARG A 268 42.64 -20.76 -13.66
C ARG A 268 42.81 -20.73 -12.14
N LYS A 269 42.66 -21.90 -11.49
CA LYS A 269 42.90 -22.05 -10.05
C LYS A 269 44.26 -21.43 -9.69
N THR A 270 44.24 -20.31 -8.99
CA THR A 270 45.45 -19.71 -8.40
C THR A 270 45.79 -20.48 -7.13
N ASN A 271 47.09 -20.63 -6.84
CA ASN A 271 47.64 -21.33 -5.68
C ASN A 271 47.44 -20.55 -4.36
N ILE A 272 46.26 -19.97 -4.15
CA ILE A 272 45.93 -19.23 -2.94
C ILE A 272 45.26 -20.22 -2.00
N PRO A 273 45.85 -20.54 -0.82
CA PRO A 273 45.27 -21.52 0.09
C PRO A 273 44.02 -20.98 0.79
N ASP A 274 43.11 -21.88 1.17
CA ASP A 274 41.78 -21.55 1.69
C ASP A 274 41.77 -20.64 2.94
N TRP A 275 42.86 -20.56 3.72
CA TRP A 275 42.98 -19.65 4.87
C TRP A 275 43.03 -18.16 4.49
N ALA A 276 43.36 -17.82 3.23
CA ALA A 276 43.33 -16.44 2.74
C ALA A 276 41.92 -15.99 2.30
N LEU A 277 40.96 -16.91 2.30
CA LEU A 277 39.55 -16.69 1.95
C LEU A 277 38.62 -16.73 3.17
N GLU A 278 39.17 -16.81 4.37
CA GLU A 278 38.41 -16.72 5.60
C GLU A 278 37.84 -15.29 5.70
N GLU A 279 36.52 -15.17 5.58
CA GLU A 279 35.80 -13.90 5.70
C GLU A 279 36.22 -13.26 7.02
N ILE A 280 36.95 -12.14 6.95
CA ILE A 280 37.19 -11.30 8.11
C ILE A 280 35.80 -10.88 8.57
N GLU A 281 35.32 -11.45 9.68
CA GLU A 281 34.10 -10.99 10.33
C GLU A 281 34.24 -9.48 10.47
N GLN A 282 33.42 -8.74 9.72
CA GLN A 282 33.37 -7.30 9.83
C GLN A 282 32.78 -6.99 11.19
N ASP A 283 33.68 -6.81 12.16
CA ASP A 283 33.33 -6.40 13.50
C ASP A 283 32.73 -4.99 13.40
N ASN A 284 31.40 -4.90 13.31
CA ASN A 284 30.65 -3.66 13.09
C ASN A 284 30.63 -2.75 14.33
N SER A 285 31.62 -2.89 15.21
CA SER A 285 31.87 -2.00 16.33
C SER A 285 32.20 -0.60 15.80
N GLU A 286 31.64 0.42 16.45
CA GLU A 286 31.87 1.83 16.11
C GLU A 286 33.38 2.17 16.09
N GLU A 287 34.18 1.47 16.92
CA GLU A 287 35.63 1.63 16.99
C GLU A 287 36.35 1.12 15.71
N ALA A 288 35.88 0.01 15.13
CA ALA A 288 36.43 -0.54 13.90
C ALA A 288 36.09 0.34 12.68
N MET A 289 34.88 0.90 12.65
CA MET A 289 34.49 1.89 11.64
C MET A 289 35.31 3.17 11.75
N GLN A 290 35.56 3.68 12.96
CA GLN A 290 36.41 4.86 13.15
C GLN A 290 37.85 4.60 12.72
N ARG A 291 38.39 3.40 12.98
CA ARG A 291 39.75 3.00 12.58
C ARG A 291 39.90 2.83 11.06
N THR A 292 38.91 2.23 10.40
CA THR A 292 38.90 2.11 8.93
C THR A 292 38.79 3.48 8.26
N GLN A 293 38.00 4.40 8.82
CA GLN A 293 37.93 5.79 8.38
C GLN A 293 39.26 6.53 8.59
N ALA A 294 39.93 6.34 9.73
CA ALA A 294 41.23 6.92 10.00
C ALA A 294 42.34 6.38 9.07
N LEU A 295 42.35 5.07 8.78
CA LEU A 295 43.26 4.45 7.80
C LEU A 295 43.02 4.99 6.39
N LYS A 296 41.75 5.12 5.98
CA LYS A 296 41.38 5.70 4.68
C LYS A 296 41.83 7.15 4.57
N ALA A 297 41.66 7.94 5.63
CA ALA A 297 42.13 9.33 5.68
C ALA A 297 43.66 9.43 5.56
N ARG A 298 44.41 8.53 6.22
CA ARG A 298 45.88 8.45 6.10
C ARG A 298 46.35 8.06 4.70
N MET A 299 45.72 7.06 4.09
CA MET A 299 46.06 6.65 2.72
C MET A 299 45.81 7.79 1.73
N LEU A 300 44.69 8.49 1.88
CA LEU A 300 44.35 9.62 1.02
C LEU A 300 45.31 10.81 1.22
N ALA A 301 45.75 11.06 2.45
CA ALA A 301 46.74 12.10 2.75
C ALA A 301 48.11 11.76 2.12
N ASN A 302 48.55 10.50 2.22
CA ASN A 302 49.76 10.02 1.54
C ASN A 302 49.65 10.07 0.01
N GLU A 303 48.48 9.77 -0.56
CA GLU A 303 48.25 9.85 -2.01
C GLU A 303 48.29 11.30 -2.52
N LYS A 304 47.94 12.26 -1.67
CA LYS A 304 47.91 13.69 -2.00
C LYS A 304 49.15 14.46 -1.52
N ASP A 305 50.14 13.78 -0.94
CA ASP A 305 51.31 14.39 -0.29
C ASP A 305 50.93 15.47 0.75
N GLU A 306 49.80 15.28 1.44
CA GLU A 306 49.29 16.17 2.48
C GLU A 306 49.56 15.59 3.88
N PRO A 307 49.73 16.44 4.92
CA PRO A 307 49.91 15.95 6.28
C PRO A 307 48.64 15.21 6.77
N VAL A 308 48.84 14.09 7.46
CA VAL A 308 47.75 13.26 7.98
C VAL A 308 46.96 14.07 9.03
N PRO A 309 45.62 14.09 8.98
CA PRO A 309 44.82 14.81 9.97
C PRO A 309 45.05 14.31 11.41
N GLU A 310 45.27 15.22 12.36
CA GLU A 310 45.61 14.87 13.77
C GLU A 310 44.60 13.95 14.45
N TRP A 311 43.31 14.06 14.11
CA TRP A 311 42.28 13.19 14.66
C TRP A 311 42.48 11.72 14.21
N ALA A 312 42.95 11.50 12.97
CA ALA A 312 43.19 10.17 12.43
C ALA A 312 44.44 9.55 13.07
N GLU A 313 45.49 10.34 13.30
CA GLU A 313 46.67 9.88 14.05
C GLU A 313 46.33 9.50 15.49
N LYS A 314 45.51 10.30 16.16
CA LYS A 314 45.09 10.05 17.55
C LYS A 314 44.27 8.75 17.69
N VAL A 315 43.37 8.48 16.75
CA VAL A 315 42.57 7.25 16.71
C VAL A 315 43.44 6.02 16.40
N LEU A 316 44.47 6.17 15.57
CA LEU A 316 45.43 5.10 15.28
C LEU A 316 46.40 4.83 16.45
N ALA A 317 46.70 5.86 17.24
CA ALA A 317 47.61 5.78 18.38
C ALA A 317 46.95 5.23 19.67
N SER A 318 45.64 5.39 19.85
CA SER A 318 44.97 5.16 21.15
C SER A 318 44.78 3.70 21.59
N GLN A 319 44.97 2.71 20.72
CA GLN A 319 44.84 1.27 21.07
C GLN A 319 45.94 0.39 20.47
N GLN A 320 47.19 0.83 20.54
CA GLN A 320 48.27 -0.15 20.61
C GLN A 320 48.27 -0.71 22.05
N THR A 321 47.49 -1.78 22.29
CA THR A 321 47.58 -2.50 23.56
C THR A 321 49.02 -3.01 23.71
N ALA A 322 49.59 -2.90 24.90
CA ALA A 322 50.97 -3.29 25.18
C ALA A 322 51.29 -4.73 24.73
N GLU A 323 50.29 -5.61 24.74
CA GLU A 323 50.39 -6.98 24.22
C GLU A 323 50.53 -7.06 22.69
N GLY A 324 49.87 -6.16 21.95
CA GLY A 324 49.98 -6.08 20.49
C GLY A 324 51.34 -5.55 20.05
N GLN A 325 51.90 -4.58 20.78
CA GLN A 325 53.27 -4.11 20.55
C GLN A 325 54.32 -5.17 20.94
N ALA A 326 54.09 -5.89 22.04
CA ALA A 326 54.98 -6.97 22.47
C ALA A 326 55.03 -8.10 21.43
N LYS A 327 53.89 -8.55 20.91
CA LYS A 327 53.83 -9.57 19.85
C LYS A 327 54.46 -9.10 18.54
N LEU A 328 54.28 -7.84 18.17
CA LEU A 328 54.94 -7.27 16.98
C LEU A 328 56.46 -7.19 17.18
N ALA A 329 56.93 -6.79 18.36
CA ALA A 329 58.36 -6.79 18.68
C ALA A 329 58.95 -8.20 18.69
N GLU A 330 58.20 -9.21 19.17
CA GLU A 330 58.59 -10.62 19.14
C GLU A 330 58.74 -11.12 17.70
N ILE A 331 57.75 -10.84 16.84
CA ILE A 331 57.78 -11.22 15.42
C ILE A 331 58.93 -10.53 14.67
N TYR A 332 59.20 -9.26 14.97
CA TYR A 332 60.34 -8.55 14.37
C TYR A 332 61.69 -9.09 14.85
N ALA A 333 61.83 -9.43 16.13
CA ALA A 333 63.04 -10.06 16.65
C ALA A 333 63.26 -11.47 16.06
N GLU A 334 62.20 -12.23 15.84
CA GLU A 334 62.25 -13.55 15.21
C GLU A 334 62.64 -13.47 13.73
N LEU A 335 62.15 -12.46 13.01
CA LEU A 335 62.55 -12.17 11.63
C LEU A 335 64.00 -11.71 11.52
N GLU A 336 64.47 -10.87 12.45
CA GLU A 336 65.84 -10.39 12.49
C GLU A 336 66.83 -11.52 12.87
N ALA A 337 66.42 -12.46 13.72
CA ALA A 337 67.19 -13.68 14.01
C ALA A 337 67.26 -14.62 12.79
N MET A 338 66.15 -14.76 12.04
CA MET A 338 66.10 -15.54 10.81
C MET A 338 66.94 -14.92 9.68
N GLU A 339 66.98 -13.59 9.54
CA GLU A 339 67.85 -12.92 8.56
C GLU A 339 69.34 -12.99 8.92
N ASN A 340 69.67 -13.03 10.21
CA ASN A 340 71.05 -13.15 10.69
C ASN A 340 71.56 -14.60 10.80
N GLY A 341 70.72 -15.59 10.51
CA GLY A 341 71.12 -16.99 10.34
C GLY A 341 71.49 -17.72 11.64
N GLU A 342 70.85 -17.38 12.77
CA GLU A 342 70.98 -18.12 14.02
C GLU A 342 69.65 -18.85 14.30
N THR A 343 69.65 -20.17 14.13
CA THR A 343 68.50 -21.06 14.40
C THR A 343 68.37 -21.44 15.86
#